data_AF-A0A2N7AV29-F1
#
_entry.id   AF-A0A2N7AV29-F1
#
_cell.length_a   1.000
_cell.length_b   1.000
_cell.length_c   1.000
_cell.angle_alpha   90.00
_cell.angle_beta   90.00
_cell.angle_gamma   90.00
#
_symmetry.space_group_name_H-M   'P 1'
#
loop_
_entity.id
_entity.type
_entity.pdbx_description
1 polymer ?
#
loop_
_entity_poly.entity_id
_entity_poly.type
_entity_poly.pdbx_seq_one_letter_code
_entity_poly.pdbx_strand_id
1 'polypeptide(L)'
;MTDIRIRNDDEYSPVGDCEPYDKYVDDKGTDAINKDVDAIDQALETFGKSSENIGYANGTIGEIYERLDGVTNPDDRDAFNSQIQRISDKRDGAKNIRDQAREDVKRAFEHYYS
;
A
#
# COMPACT_ATOMS: atom_id res chain seq x y z
N MET A 1 -70.02 1.76 33.58
CA MET A 1 -68.92 1.18 34.38
C MET A 1 -68.51 -0.09 33.67
N THR A 2 -67.35 -0.06 33.02
CA THR A 2 -66.84 -1.12 32.14
C THR A 2 -65.48 -1.50 32.71
N ASP A 3 -65.42 -2.63 33.42
CA ASP A 3 -64.16 -3.14 33.97
C ASP A 3 -63.79 -4.48 33.33
N ILE A 4 -62.91 -4.33 32.33
CA ILE A 4 -61.62 -4.99 32.14
C ILE A 4 -61.55 -6.46 32.62
N ARG A 5 -61.60 -7.39 31.64
CA ARG A 5 -61.12 -8.77 31.82
C ARG A 5 -59.63 -8.80 31.50
N ILE A 6 -58.80 -9.07 32.52
CA ILE A 6 -57.40 -9.45 32.36
C ILE A 6 -57.38 -10.86 31.76
N ARG A 7 -56.80 -11.03 30.57
CA ARG A 7 -56.47 -12.37 30.02
C ARG A 7 -55.02 -12.65 30.35
N ASN A 8 -54.81 -13.82 30.94
CA ASN A 8 -53.52 -14.35 31.33
C ASN A 8 -52.57 -14.44 30.13
N ASP A 9 -51.32 -14.12 30.41
CA ASP A 9 -50.13 -14.49 29.64
C ASP A 9 -50.21 -15.98 29.30
N ASP A 10 -50.09 -16.33 28.02
CA ASP A 10 -49.66 -17.65 27.50
C ASP A 10 -49.83 -17.70 25.96
N GLU A 11 -49.17 -16.80 25.22
CA GLU A 11 -48.93 -17.05 23.78
C GLU A 11 -47.46 -16.74 23.46
N TYR A 12 -46.63 -17.77 23.66
CA TYR A 12 -45.37 -17.92 22.97
C TYR A 12 -45.65 -17.94 21.46
N SER A 13 -45.46 -16.80 20.79
CA SER A 13 -45.54 -16.71 19.33
C SER A 13 -44.22 -17.21 18.76
N PRO A 14 -44.25 -18.17 17.81
CA PRO A 14 -43.07 -18.87 17.32
C PRO A 14 -42.14 -17.90 16.62
N VAL A 15 -40.83 -18.12 16.82
CA VAL A 15 -39.69 -17.65 16.03
C VAL A 15 -40.15 -16.92 14.76
N GLY A 16 -40.22 -15.59 14.83
CA GLY A 16 -40.50 -14.78 13.66
C GLY A 16 -39.49 -15.12 12.59
N ASP A 17 -39.96 -15.39 11.38
CA ASP A 17 -39.16 -15.75 10.21
C ASP A 17 -37.91 -14.87 10.15
N CYS A 18 -36.78 -15.42 10.59
CA CYS A 18 -35.50 -14.79 10.40
C CYS A 18 -35.29 -14.82 8.89
N GLU A 19 -35.44 -13.67 8.22
CA GLU A 19 -34.94 -13.57 6.86
C GLU A 19 -33.47 -14.04 6.86
N PRO A 20 -33.05 -14.86 5.88
CA PRO A 20 -31.68 -15.35 5.83
C PRO A 20 -30.73 -14.15 5.85
N TYR A 21 -29.77 -14.18 6.79
CA TYR A 21 -28.74 -13.15 6.97
C TYR A 21 -27.96 -12.85 5.68
N ASP A 22 -27.99 -13.77 4.71
CA ASP A 22 -27.36 -13.65 3.38
C ASP A 22 -27.90 -12.48 2.53
N LYS A 23 -29.02 -11.85 2.89
CA LYS A 23 -29.58 -10.71 2.13
C LYS A 23 -28.79 -9.40 2.29
N TYR A 24 -27.91 -9.30 3.29
CA TYR A 24 -27.22 -8.05 3.64
C TYR A 24 -25.74 -8.01 3.23
N VAL A 25 -25.22 -9.09 2.63
CA VAL A 25 -23.88 -9.05 2.02
C VAL A 25 -24.05 -8.51 0.61
N ASP A 26 -23.86 -7.20 0.46
CA ASP A 26 -23.63 -6.60 -0.85
C ASP A 26 -22.31 -7.15 -1.39
N ASP A 27 -22.37 -8.17 -2.24
CA ASP A 27 -21.22 -8.77 -2.91
C ASP A 27 -20.29 -7.72 -3.56
N LYS A 28 -20.81 -6.55 -3.96
CA LYS A 28 -20.00 -5.48 -4.57
C LYS A 28 -19.12 -4.75 -3.57
N GLY A 29 -19.56 -4.61 -2.32
CA GLY A 29 -18.77 -3.98 -1.26
C GLY A 29 -17.54 -4.82 -0.90
N THR A 30 -17.71 -6.13 -0.76
CA THR A 30 -16.61 -7.08 -0.50
C THR A 30 -15.63 -7.18 -1.68
N ASP A 31 -16.12 -7.19 -2.93
CA ASP A 31 -15.26 -7.25 -4.12
C ASP A 31 -14.43 -5.97 -4.33
N ALA A 32 -14.98 -4.81 -4.03
CA ALA A 32 -14.24 -3.55 -4.06
C ALA A 32 -13.17 -3.53 -2.95
N ILE A 33 -13.54 -3.99 -1.75
CA ILE A 33 -12.59 -4.05 -0.62
C ILE A 33 -11.36 -4.91 -0.97
N ASN A 34 -11.61 -6.10 -1.51
CA ASN A 34 -10.55 -7.04 -1.85
C ASN A 34 -9.58 -6.46 -2.89
N LYS A 35 -10.08 -5.70 -3.88
CA LYS A 35 -9.24 -5.09 -4.92
C LYS A 35 -8.34 -3.98 -4.39
N ASP A 36 -8.82 -3.15 -3.48
CA ASP A 36 -8.00 -2.08 -2.92
C ASP A 36 -6.95 -2.62 -1.96
N VAL A 37 -7.27 -3.69 -1.21
CA VAL A 37 -6.27 -4.40 -0.39
C VAL A 37 -5.18 -4.98 -1.28
N ASP A 38 -5.53 -5.66 -2.37
CA ASP A 38 -4.55 -6.17 -3.33
C ASP A 38 -3.69 -5.05 -3.94
N ALA A 39 -4.30 -3.90 -4.26
CA ALA A 39 -3.59 -2.74 -4.78
C ALA A 39 -2.61 -2.14 -3.76
N ILE A 40 -3.02 -2.06 -2.49
CA ILE A 40 -2.16 -1.59 -1.39
C ILE A 40 -0.97 -2.54 -1.22
N ASP A 41 -1.19 -3.84 -1.21
CA ASP A 41 -0.13 -4.84 -1.05
C ASP A 41 0.91 -4.75 -2.18
N GLN A 42 0.46 -4.62 -3.43
CA GLN A 42 1.35 -4.44 -4.58
C GLN A 42 2.14 -3.12 -4.50
N ALA A 43 1.49 -2.04 -4.05
CA ALA A 43 2.14 -0.75 -3.89
C ALA A 43 3.18 -0.79 -2.75
N LEU A 44 2.89 -1.46 -1.64
CA LEU A 44 3.85 -1.66 -0.55
C LEU A 44 5.05 -2.51 -0.97
N GLU A 45 4.83 -3.58 -1.74
CA GLU A 45 5.92 -4.39 -2.30
C GLU A 45 6.82 -3.54 -3.22
N THR A 46 6.21 -2.73 -4.08
CA THR A 46 6.92 -1.81 -4.98
C THR A 46 7.70 -0.76 -4.21
N PHE A 47 7.11 -0.20 -3.15
CA PHE A 47 7.76 0.75 -2.25
C PHE A 47 8.98 0.12 -1.56
N GLY A 48 8.86 -1.11 -1.07
CA GLY A 48 9.95 -1.85 -0.43
C GLY A 48 11.14 -2.05 -1.40
N LYS A 49 10.88 -2.66 -2.56
CA LYS A 49 11.92 -2.94 -3.58
C LYS A 49 12.63 -1.68 -4.06
N SER A 50 11.86 -0.62 -4.32
CA SER A 50 12.44 0.66 -4.75
C SER A 50 13.28 1.31 -3.65
N SER A 51 12.87 1.20 -2.38
CA SER A 51 13.65 1.68 -1.23
C SER A 51 14.96 0.92 -1.05
N GLU A 52 14.96 -0.41 -1.21
CA GLU A 52 16.17 -1.23 -1.21
C GLU A 52 17.12 -0.81 -2.34
N ASN A 53 16.60 -0.65 -3.55
CA ASN A 53 17.40 -0.21 -4.71
C ASN A 53 18.05 1.17 -4.49
N ILE A 54 17.35 2.11 -3.85
CA ILE A 54 17.92 3.40 -3.45
C ILE A 54 19.06 3.21 -2.45
N GLY A 55 18.88 2.33 -1.46
CA GLY A 55 19.89 1.97 -0.48
C GLY A 55 21.16 1.41 -1.13
N TYR A 56 21.01 0.41 -2.00
CA TYR A 56 22.14 -0.17 -2.75
C TYR A 56 22.84 0.86 -3.61
N ALA A 57 22.10 1.69 -4.35
CA ALA A 57 22.69 2.72 -5.18
C ALA A 57 23.48 3.76 -4.36
N ASN A 58 22.98 4.17 -3.20
CA ASN A 58 23.72 5.05 -2.29
C ASN A 58 24.99 4.39 -1.76
N GLY A 59 24.93 3.10 -1.38
CA GLY A 59 26.10 2.34 -0.94
C GLY A 59 27.17 2.28 -2.04
N THR A 60 26.80 1.88 -3.26
CA THR A 60 27.74 1.82 -4.38
C THR A 60 28.32 3.19 -4.73
N ILE A 61 27.52 4.27 -4.68
CA ILE A 61 28.04 5.63 -4.88
C ILE A 61 29.07 5.98 -3.80
N GLY A 62 28.79 5.65 -2.53
CA GLY A 62 29.73 5.83 -1.42
C GLY A 62 31.05 5.11 -1.64
N GLU A 63 31.01 3.83 -2.01
CA GLU A 63 32.20 3.02 -2.34
C GLU A 63 33.00 3.62 -3.50
N ILE A 64 32.33 4.19 -4.51
CA ILE A 64 33.03 4.85 -5.62
C ILE A 64 33.71 6.13 -5.14
N TYR A 65 33.08 6.94 -4.28
CA TYR A 65 33.70 8.13 -3.72
C TYR A 65 34.93 7.79 -2.87
N GLU A 66 34.89 6.73 -2.06
CA GLU A 66 36.07 6.25 -1.31
C GLU A 66 37.23 5.89 -2.23
N ARG A 67 36.94 5.25 -3.38
CA ARG A 67 37.96 4.93 -4.39
C ARG A 67 38.47 6.17 -5.11
N LEU A 68 37.60 7.17 -5.35
CA LEU A 68 37.93 8.40 -6.06
C LEU A 68 38.98 9.24 -5.32
N ASP A 69 38.98 9.21 -3.98
CA ASP A 69 39.86 10.02 -3.13
C ASP A 69 41.36 9.77 -3.42
N GLY A 70 41.71 8.55 -3.83
CA GLY A 70 43.08 8.18 -4.20
C GLY A 70 43.45 8.38 -5.67
N VAL A 71 42.52 8.84 -6.52
CA VAL A 71 42.72 8.89 -7.98
C VAL A 71 43.35 10.20 -8.41
N THR A 72 44.57 10.12 -8.94
CA THR A 72 45.34 11.24 -9.47
C THR A 72 45.27 11.36 -11.00
N ASN A 73 44.96 10.26 -11.70
CA ASN A 73 44.79 10.25 -13.15
C ASN A 73 43.43 10.86 -13.55
N PRO A 74 43.40 11.90 -14.39
CA PRO A 74 42.17 12.52 -14.87
C PRO A 74 41.22 11.54 -15.58
N ASP A 75 41.74 10.63 -16.41
CA ASP A 75 40.91 9.72 -17.19
C ASP A 75 40.15 8.74 -16.28
N ASP A 76 40.82 8.24 -15.24
CA ASP A 76 40.20 7.36 -14.24
C ASP A 76 39.14 8.11 -13.42
N ARG A 77 39.40 9.38 -13.09
CA ARG A 77 38.44 10.25 -12.40
C ARG A 77 37.17 10.46 -13.23
N ASP A 78 37.32 10.71 -14.53
CA ASP A 78 36.19 10.87 -15.46
C ASP A 78 35.39 9.57 -15.62
N ALA A 79 36.07 8.43 -15.64
CA ALA A 79 35.43 7.11 -15.66
C ALA A 79 34.59 6.88 -14.39
N PHE A 80 35.10 7.23 -13.20
CA PHE A 80 34.35 7.13 -11.95
C PHE A 80 33.16 8.10 -11.89
N ASN A 81 33.35 9.35 -12.31
CA ASN A 81 32.26 10.33 -12.38
C ASN A 81 31.13 9.84 -13.30
N SER A 82 31.48 9.24 -14.44
CA SER A 82 30.50 8.62 -15.35
C SER A 82 29.78 7.41 -14.74
N GLN A 83 30.44 6.66 -13.84
CA GLN A 83 29.78 5.59 -13.08
C GLN A 83 28.83 6.15 -12.02
N ILE A 84 29.26 7.16 -11.25
CA ILE A 84 28.44 7.84 -10.24
C ILE A 84 27.17 8.41 -10.90
N GLN A 85 27.31 9.06 -12.05
CA GLN A 85 26.15 9.64 -12.75
C GLN A 85 25.14 8.56 -13.13
N ARG A 86 25.59 7.47 -13.77
CA ARG A 86 24.70 6.37 -14.18
C ARG A 86 23.99 5.71 -12.98
N ILE A 87 24.65 5.59 -11.84
CA ILE A 87 24.03 5.02 -10.64
C ILE A 87 23.07 6.04 -10.01
N SER A 88 23.41 7.33 -10.03
CA SER A 88 22.53 8.41 -9.56
C SER A 88 21.23 8.47 -10.36
N ASP A 89 21.31 8.36 -11.70
CA ASP A 89 20.13 8.35 -12.57
C ASP A 89 19.21 7.16 -12.23
N LYS A 90 19.78 5.97 -12.02
CA LYS A 90 19.03 4.78 -11.60
C LYS A 90 18.38 4.96 -10.23
N ARG A 91 19.13 5.52 -9.26
CA ARG A 91 18.62 5.83 -7.92
C ARG A 91 17.44 6.80 -7.99
N ASP A 92 17.55 7.83 -8.81
CA ASP A 92 16.50 8.85 -8.90
C ASP A 92 15.26 8.29 -9.64
N GLY A 93 15.44 7.41 -10.62
CA GLY A 93 14.35 6.59 -11.15
C GLY A 93 13.66 5.73 -10.08
N ALA A 94 14.44 5.07 -9.21
CA ALA A 94 13.89 4.29 -8.10
C ALA A 94 13.15 5.17 -7.07
N LYS A 95 13.60 6.40 -6.80
CA LYS A 95 12.87 7.36 -5.95
C LYS A 95 11.51 7.71 -6.56
N ASN A 96 11.46 7.98 -7.86
CA ASN A 96 10.20 8.27 -8.54
C ASN A 96 9.21 7.10 -8.42
N ILE A 97 9.69 5.85 -8.60
CA ILE A 97 8.86 4.64 -8.43
C ILE A 97 8.35 4.52 -6.99
N ARG A 98 9.24 4.73 -6.00
CA ARG A 98 8.87 4.69 -4.58
C ARG A 98 7.81 5.73 -4.23
N ASP A 99 8.00 6.94 -4.73
CA ASP A 99 7.12 8.06 -4.44
C ASP A 99 5.76 7.84 -5.13
N GLN A 100 5.72 7.28 -6.34
CA GLN A 100 4.48 6.86 -7.00
C GLN A 100 3.75 5.77 -6.20
N ALA A 101 4.46 4.74 -5.76
CA ALA A 101 3.87 3.67 -4.95
C ALA A 101 3.25 4.19 -3.65
N ARG A 102 3.88 5.20 -3.03
CA ARG A 102 3.32 5.89 -1.87
C ARG A 102 2.00 6.60 -2.20
N GLU A 103 1.91 7.28 -3.35
CA GLU A 103 0.68 7.92 -3.79
C GLU A 103 -0.41 6.89 -4.14
N ASP A 104 -0.05 5.73 -4.69
CA ASP A 104 -1.01 4.67 -4.99
C ASP A 104 -1.62 4.08 -3.70
N VAL A 105 -0.83 3.88 -2.65
CA VAL A 105 -1.35 3.51 -1.32
C VAL A 105 -2.34 4.56 -0.81
N LYS A 106 -1.98 5.85 -0.86
CA LYS A 106 -2.88 6.93 -0.41
C LYS A 106 -4.19 6.92 -1.18
N ARG A 107 -4.13 6.79 -2.51
CA ARG A 107 -5.33 6.79 -3.37
C ARG A 107 -6.25 5.62 -3.03
N ALA A 108 -5.70 4.43 -2.78
CA ALA A 108 -6.47 3.28 -2.35
C ALA A 108 -7.15 3.51 -1.00
N PHE A 109 -6.48 4.16 -0.04
CA PHE A 109 -7.10 4.57 1.22
C PHE A 109 -8.20 5.62 1.03
N GLU A 110 -7.97 6.64 0.20
CA GLU A 110 -8.95 7.72 -0.03
C GLU A 110 -10.25 7.19 -0.65
N HIS A 111 -10.18 6.16 -1.51
CA HIS A 111 -11.36 5.51 -2.09
C HIS A 111 -12.33 4.94 -1.04
N TYR A 112 -11.83 4.52 0.12
CA TYR A 112 -12.68 4.00 1.20
C TYR A 112 -13.35 5.05 2.08
N TYR A 113 -12.75 6.24 2.17
CA TYR A 113 -13.20 7.30 3.06
C TYR A 113 -13.93 8.43 2.32
N SER A 114 -14.10 8.32 1.00
CA SER A 114 -14.86 9.23 0.13
C SER A 114 -16.33 8.81 0.00
#